data_AF-A0A136Q896-F1
#
_entry.id   AF-A0A136Q896-F1
#
_cell.length_a   1.000
_cell.length_b   1.000
_cell.length_c   1.000
_cell.angle_alpha   90.00
_cell.angle_beta   90.00
_cell.angle_gamma   90.00
#
_symmetry.space_group_name_H-M   'P 1'
#
loop_
_entity.id
_entity.type
_entity.pdbx_description
1 polymer ?
#
loop_
_entity_poly.entity_id
_entity_poly.type
_entity_poly.pdbx_seq_one_letter_code
_entity_poly.pdbx_strand_id
1 'polypeptide(L)'
;MGVDKKYMPTIMIILVGTFVGSLTQTLLTSALPKIVADLGISVGLGQWLTTIYLLVIGIMVPTTSFLIGRFSTRQLFYTCMSFFFTGSLLALFSGNFAMLLSGRVLQAVGTGILFPLLNVIVLELAPLSRRGFAMGIVGLAVSFAPAIAPTLSGWLNDTYGWQSIFLLLSVFSGAILLCAAFLLKNVKREEFSGPLDKLSILLSYYNNLWIGYG
;
A
#
# COMPACT_ATOMS: atom_id res chain seq x y z
N MET A 1 13.31 -17.78 -3.77
CA MET A 1 12.08 -17.44 -4.51
C MET A 1 11.99 -18.12 -5.89
N GLY A 2 13.10 -18.50 -6.55
CA GLY A 2 13.03 -19.12 -7.88
C GLY A 2 12.66 -18.13 -9.00
N VAL A 3 12.65 -16.83 -8.69
CA VAL A 3 12.42 -15.73 -9.61
C VAL A 3 13.73 -15.39 -10.32
N ASP A 4 13.66 -15.04 -11.61
CA ASP A 4 14.78 -14.50 -12.36
C ASP A 4 15.39 -13.28 -11.63
N LYS A 5 16.71 -13.30 -11.43
CA LYS A 5 17.48 -12.24 -10.77
C LYS A 5 17.21 -10.86 -11.37
N LYS A 6 16.84 -10.78 -12.65
CA LYS A 6 16.49 -9.53 -13.34
C LYS A 6 15.31 -8.79 -12.71
N TYR A 7 14.33 -9.48 -12.14
CA TYR A 7 13.11 -8.88 -11.56
C TYR A 7 13.16 -8.77 -10.03
N MET A 8 14.17 -9.33 -9.38
CA MET A 8 14.36 -9.23 -7.93
C MET A 8 14.36 -7.77 -7.42
N PRO A 9 15.02 -6.81 -8.08
CA PRO A 9 14.98 -5.40 -7.64
C PRO A 9 13.57 -4.81 -7.68
N THR A 10 12.76 -5.21 -8.67
CA THR A 10 11.36 -4.76 -8.79
C THR A 10 10.50 -5.33 -7.67
N ILE A 11 10.67 -6.61 -7.34
CA ILE A 11 9.96 -7.20 -6.19
C ILE A 11 10.39 -6.51 -4.89
N MET A 12 11.69 -6.29 -4.69
CA MET A 12 12.23 -5.68 -3.47
C MET A 12 11.71 -4.25 -3.27
N ILE A 13 11.70 -3.42 -4.31
CA ILE A 13 11.26 -2.03 -4.16
C ILE A 13 9.75 -1.92 -3.91
N ILE A 14 8.95 -2.80 -4.54
CA ILE A 14 7.51 -2.86 -4.29
C ILE A 14 7.23 -3.41 -2.89
N LEU A 15 8.03 -4.39 -2.43
CA LEU A 15 7.96 -4.93 -1.08
C LEU A 15 8.27 -3.87 -0.03
N VAL A 16 9.37 -3.13 -0.18
CA VAL A 16 9.74 -2.03 0.73
C VAL A 16 8.65 -0.96 0.72
N GLY A 17 8.08 -0.66 -0.44
CA GLY A 17 6.94 0.24 -0.54
C GLY A 17 5.69 -0.22 0.22
N THR A 18 5.36 -1.49 0.06
CA THR A 18 4.22 -2.12 0.76
C THR A 18 4.47 -2.16 2.27
N PHE A 19 5.71 -2.42 2.68
CA PHE A 19 6.14 -2.35 4.07
C PHE A 19 5.92 -0.95 4.66
N VAL A 20 6.34 0.11 3.97
CA VAL A 20 6.10 1.51 4.41
C VAL A 20 4.60 1.82 4.49
N GLY A 21 3.81 1.32 3.53
CA GLY A 21 2.35 1.43 3.54
C GLY A 21 1.67 0.70 4.71
N SER A 22 2.24 -0.42 5.16
CA SER A 22 1.81 -1.11 6.38
C SER A 22 2.23 -0.33 7.64
N LEU A 23 3.47 0.15 7.65
CA LEU A 23 4.07 0.88 8.77
C LEU A 23 3.28 2.13 9.14
N THR A 24 2.80 2.91 8.17
CA THR A 24 2.03 4.14 8.45
C THR A 24 0.76 3.89 9.27
N GLN A 25 0.09 2.76 9.08
CA GLN A 25 -1.14 2.46 9.79
C GLN A 25 -0.86 2.18 11.27
N THR A 26 0.18 1.37 11.54
CA THR A 26 0.56 1.08 12.91
C THR A 26 1.17 2.30 13.60
N LEU A 27 2.03 3.07 12.92
CA LEU A 27 2.61 4.30 13.49
C LEU A 27 1.53 5.29 13.93
N LEU A 28 0.49 5.50 13.09
CA LEU A 28 -0.62 6.39 13.43
C LEU A 28 -1.41 5.87 14.63
N THR A 29 -1.72 4.58 14.66
CA THR A 29 -2.54 3.99 15.75
C THR A 29 -1.89 4.23 17.11
N SER A 30 -0.56 4.13 17.19
CA SER A 30 0.21 4.45 18.40
C SER A 30 0.31 5.96 18.69
N ALA A 31 0.30 6.82 17.67
CA ALA A 31 0.40 8.26 17.82
C ALA A 31 -0.95 8.95 18.11
N LEU A 32 -2.06 8.24 17.91
CA LEU A 32 -3.41 8.80 17.93
C LEU A 32 -3.74 9.59 19.21
N PRO A 33 -3.41 9.12 20.44
CA PRO A 33 -3.70 9.89 21.66
C PRO A 33 -3.03 11.26 21.66
N LYS A 34 -1.80 11.37 21.12
CA LYS A 34 -1.06 12.63 21.03
C LYS A 34 -1.63 13.56 19.97
N ILE A 35 -2.03 13.02 18.81
CA ILE A 35 -2.69 13.81 17.76
C ILE A 35 -3.99 14.43 18.28
N VAL A 36 -4.79 13.64 19.01
CA VAL A 36 -6.06 14.09 19.59
C VAL A 36 -5.83 15.20 20.61
N ALA A 37 -4.84 15.04 21.49
CA ALA A 37 -4.48 16.05 22.49
C ALA A 37 -3.95 17.34 21.85
N ASP A 38 -3.04 17.23 20.89
CA ASP A 38 -2.39 18.37 20.22
C ASP A 38 -3.37 19.20 19.37
N LEU A 39 -4.27 18.53 18.65
CA LEU A 39 -5.30 19.20 17.84
C LEU A 39 -6.54 19.63 18.63
N GLY A 40 -6.64 19.27 19.92
CA GLY A 40 -7.79 19.60 20.77
C GLY A 40 -9.12 19.00 20.28
N ILE A 41 -9.08 17.84 19.61
CA ILE A 41 -10.27 17.18 19.05
C ILE A 41 -10.79 16.08 19.97
N SER A 42 -12.00 15.57 19.71
CA SER A 42 -12.50 14.39 20.42
C SER A 42 -11.82 13.11 19.92
N VAL A 43 -11.71 12.10 20.79
CA VAL A 43 -11.18 10.77 20.41
C VAL A 43 -11.98 10.18 19.24
N GLY A 44 -13.31 10.33 19.26
CA GLY A 44 -14.18 9.87 18.17
C GLY A 44 -13.85 10.52 16.83
N LEU A 45 -13.52 11.82 16.82
CA LEU A 45 -13.05 12.49 15.62
C LEU A 45 -11.66 12.00 15.21
N GLY A 46 -10.74 11.82 16.16
CA GLY A 46 -9.41 11.25 15.88
C GLY A 46 -9.46 9.87 15.23
N GLN A 47 -10.35 8.98 15.68
CA GLN A 47 -10.48 7.62 15.14
C GLN A 47 -10.81 7.59 13.64
N TRP A 48 -11.41 8.65 13.09
CA TRP A 48 -11.64 8.76 11.65
C TRP A 48 -10.36 8.70 10.82
N LEU A 49 -9.19 9.08 11.37
CA LEU A 49 -7.90 8.93 10.69
C LEU A 49 -7.54 7.47 10.38
N THR A 50 -8.05 6.54 11.19
CA THR A 50 -7.93 5.09 10.99
C THR A 50 -9.07 4.58 10.12
N THR A 51 -10.32 4.96 10.44
CA THR A 51 -11.50 4.50 9.73
C THR A 51 -11.46 4.87 8.25
N ILE A 52 -11.19 6.13 7.91
CA ILE A 52 -11.17 6.57 6.51
C ILE A 52 -10.06 5.86 5.73
N TYR A 53 -8.93 5.59 6.38
CA TYR A 53 -7.79 4.92 5.75
C TYR A 53 -8.18 3.50 5.35
N LEU A 54 -8.86 2.76 6.23
CA LEU A 54 -9.36 1.42 5.94
C LEU A 54 -10.49 1.41 4.92
N LEU A 55 -11.41 2.37 4.96
CA LEU A 55 -12.48 2.51 3.97
C LEU A 55 -11.92 2.73 2.55
N VAL A 56 -10.95 3.64 2.42
CA VAL A 56 -10.29 3.90 1.14
C VAL A 56 -9.52 2.68 0.66
N ILE A 57 -8.78 1.98 1.53
CA ILE A 57 -8.14 0.71 1.16
C ILE A 57 -9.18 -0.31 0.68
N GLY A 58 -10.32 -0.43 1.37
CA GLY A 58 -11.41 -1.33 1.00
C GLY A 58 -11.97 -1.08 -0.40
N ILE A 59 -12.02 0.19 -0.84
CA ILE A 59 -12.41 0.57 -2.21
C ILE A 59 -11.28 0.32 -3.21
N MET A 60 -10.04 0.61 -2.81
CA MET A 60 -8.89 0.57 -3.69
C MET A 60 -8.41 -0.84 -4.00
N VAL A 61 -8.53 -1.80 -3.08
CA VAL A 61 -8.15 -3.21 -3.32
C VAL A 61 -8.88 -3.81 -4.52
N PRO A 62 -10.23 -3.81 -4.61
CA PRO A 62 -10.93 -4.33 -5.79
C PRO A 62 -10.66 -3.47 -7.02
N THR A 63 -10.60 -2.14 -6.88
CA THR A 63 -10.27 -1.24 -8.00
C THR A 63 -8.90 -1.57 -8.60
N THR A 64 -7.94 -1.96 -7.76
CA THR A 64 -6.58 -2.32 -8.20
C THR A 64 -6.56 -3.53 -9.11
N SER A 65 -7.46 -4.51 -8.93
CA SER A 65 -7.54 -5.65 -9.85
C SER A 65 -7.81 -5.22 -11.30
N PHE A 66 -8.68 -4.22 -11.49
CA PHE A 66 -8.94 -3.62 -12.79
C PHE A 66 -7.76 -2.78 -13.29
N LEU A 67 -7.16 -1.97 -12.41
CA LEU A 67 -6.02 -1.12 -12.76
C LEU A 67 -4.80 -1.93 -13.20
N ILE A 68 -4.55 -3.06 -12.54
CA ILE A 68 -3.51 -4.03 -12.89
C ILE A 68 -3.70 -4.55 -14.33
N GLY A 69 -4.92 -4.82 -14.77
CA GLY A 69 -5.18 -5.24 -16.15
C GLY A 69 -4.92 -4.15 -17.21
N ARG A 70 -5.01 -2.87 -16.83
CA ARG A 70 -4.99 -1.74 -17.78
C ARG A 70 -3.68 -0.96 -17.82
N PHE A 71 -2.93 -0.93 -16.72
CA PHE A 71 -1.72 -0.12 -16.59
C PHE A 71 -0.50 -0.99 -16.34
N SER A 72 0.66 -0.50 -16.79
CA SER A 72 1.93 -1.17 -16.51
C SER A 72 2.26 -1.13 -15.01
N THR A 73 3.00 -2.14 -14.55
CA THR A 73 3.56 -2.18 -13.18
C THR A 73 4.24 -0.87 -12.79
N ARG A 74 4.98 -0.27 -13.73
CA ARG A 74 5.67 1.00 -13.51
C ARG A 74 4.69 2.15 -13.28
N GLN A 75 3.71 2.33 -14.15
CA GLN A 75 2.70 3.38 -13.99
C GLN A 75 1.96 3.25 -12.66
N LEU A 76 1.52 2.04 -12.30
CA LEU A 76 0.82 1.80 -11.05
C LEU A 76 1.70 2.12 -9.84
N PHE A 77 2.94 1.64 -9.84
CA PHE A 77 3.86 1.88 -8.75
C PHE A 77 4.17 3.37 -8.54
N TYR A 78 4.48 4.11 -9.61
CA TYR A 78 4.73 5.54 -9.49
C TYR A 78 3.49 6.30 -9.04
N THR A 79 2.32 5.95 -9.56
CA THR A 79 1.07 6.61 -9.19
C THR A 79 0.79 6.41 -7.71
N CYS A 80 0.79 5.16 -7.22
CA CYS A 80 0.49 4.87 -5.83
C CYS A 80 1.53 5.47 -4.87
N MET A 81 2.82 5.43 -5.23
CA MET A 81 3.87 6.04 -4.43
C MET A 81 3.81 7.56 -4.41
N SER A 82 3.41 8.19 -5.52
CA SER A 82 3.22 9.65 -5.57
C SER A 82 2.07 10.08 -4.69
N PHE A 83 0.96 9.34 -4.70
CA PHE A 83 -0.16 9.55 -3.76
C PHE A 83 0.29 9.38 -2.31
N PHE A 84 1.05 8.33 -2.01
CA PHE A 84 1.56 8.09 -0.67
C PHE A 84 2.50 9.20 -0.19
N PHE A 85 3.45 9.61 -1.03
CA PHE A 85 4.40 10.69 -0.73
C PHE A 85 3.68 12.02 -0.53
N THR A 86 2.78 12.40 -1.45
CA THR A 86 2.02 13.66 -1.36
C THR A 86 1.11 13.67 -0.13
N GLY A 87 0.44 12.55 0.17
CA GLY A 87 -0.36 12.41 1.38
C GLY A 87 0.48 12.51 2.66
N SER A 88 1.70 11.96 2.63
CA SER A 88 2.65 12.07 3.75
C SER A 88 3.14 13.51 3.96
N LEU A 89 3.42 14.25 2.89
CA LEU A 89 3.76 15.67 2.99
C LEU A 89 2.58 16.51 3.49
N LEU A 90 1.37 16.22 3.00
CA LEU A 90 0.18 16.94 3.43
C LEU A 90 -0.09 16.73 4.93
N ALA A 91 0.10 15.50 5.42
CA ALA A 91 0.00 15.18 6.84
C ALA A 91 1.14 15.78 7.68
N LEU A 92 2.36 15.83 7.14
CA LEU A 92 3.51 16.47 7.80
C LEU A 92 3.25 17.95 8.09
N PHE A 93 2.71 18.69 7.11
CA PHE A 93 2.41 20.11 7.24
C PHE A 93 0.98 20.39 7.75
N SER A 94 0.30 19.38 8.28
CA SER A 94 -1.08 19.54 8.73
C SER A 94 -1.16 20.34 10.03
N GLY A 95 -1.86 21.47 9.99
CA GLY A 95 -2.17 22.30 11.17
C GLY A 95 -3.58 22.08 11.71
N ASN A 96 -4.38 21.20 11.09
CA ASN A 96 -5.73 20.88 11.52
C ASN A 96 -6.13 19.47 11.10
N PHE A 97 -7.21 18.97 11.72
CA PHE A 97 -7.73 17.63 11.49
C PHE A 97 -8.12 17.37 10.03
N ALA A 98 -8.76 18.33 9.34
CA ALA A 98 -9.23 18.13 7.98
C ALA A 98 -8.06 17.90 7.01
N MET A 99 -7.00 18.70 7.12
CA MET A 99 -5.79 18.56 6.30
C MET A 99 -5.08 17.22 6.58
N LEU A 100 -5.00 16.83 7.85
CA LEU A 100 -4.44 15.53 8.24
C LEU A 100 -5.28 14.39 7.64
N LEU A 101 -6.60 14.45 7.76
CA LEU A 101 -7.54 13.44 7.21
C LEU A 101 -7.42 13.33 5.69
N SER A 102 -7.30 14.44 4.96
CA SER A 102 -7.04 14.44 3.52
C SER A 102 -5.71 13.77 3.19
N GLY A 103 -4.66 14.02 3.98
CA GLY A 103 -3.38 13.32 3.84
C GLY A 103 -3.52 11.81 3.99
N ARG A 104 -4.34 11.36 4.96
CA ARG A 104 -4.65 9.93 5.16
C ARG A 104 -5.37 9.32 3.96
N VAL A 105 -6.32 10.03 3.36
CA VAL A 105 -7.02 9.55 2.16
C VAL A 105 -6.02 9.31 1.02
N LEU A 106 -5.11 10.26 0.76
CA LEU A 106 -4.10 10.11 -0.28
C LEU A 106 -3.11 8.95 0.02
N GLN A 107 -2.66 8.81 1.27
CA GLN A 107 -1.83 7.67 1.67
C GLN A 107 -2.55 6.33 1.46
N ALA A 108 -3.83 6.26 1.84
CA ALA A 108 -4.64 5.05 1.71
C ALA A 108 -4.84 4.64 0.24
N VAL A 109 -5.00 5.60 -0.67
CA VAL A 109 -5.05 5.33 -2.11
C VAL A 109 -3.78 4.62 -2.58
N GLY A 110 -2.62 5.14 -2.16
CA GLY A 110 -1.33 4.53 -2.48
C GLY A 110 -1.18 3.11 -1.92
N THR A 111 -1.44 2.94 -0.63
CA THR A 111 -1.31 1.66 0.06
C THR A 111 -2.27 0.60 -0.49
N GLY A 112 -3.52 0.97 -0.79
CA GLY A 112 -4.54 0.06 -1.32
C GLY A 112 -4.18 -0.55 -2.67
N ILE A 113 -3.32 0.10 -3.46
CA ILE A 113 -2.80 -0.41 -4.74
C ILE A 113 -1.55 -1.28 -4.53
N LEU A 114 -0.66 -0.89 -3.61
CA LEU A 114 0.63 -1.56 -3.42
C LEU A 114 0.49 -3.03 -3.01
N PHE A 115 -0.42 -3.33 -2.09
CA PHE A 115 -0.63 -4.69 -1.58
C PHE A 115 -1.04 -5.68 -2.68
N PRO A 116 -2.13 -5.43 -3.46
CA PRO A 116 -2.48 -6.31 -4.57
C PRO A 116 -1.41 -6.35 -5.66
N LEU A 117 -0.79 -5.21 -5.98
CA LEU A 117 0.26 -5.13 -7.00
C LEU A 117 1.45 -6.04 -6.67
N LEU A 118 1.93 -6.00 -5.42
CA LEU A 118 3.01 -6.86 -4.95
C LEU A 118 2.64 -8.33 -5.07
N ASN A 119 1.44 -8.70 -4.62
CA ASN A 119 0.98 -10.08 -4.65
C ASN A 119 0.90 -10.61 -6.08
N VAL A 120 0.31 -9.83 -7.00
CA VAL A 120 0.21 -10.22 -8.41
C VAL A 120 1.59 -10.42 -9.03
N ILE A 121 2.52 -9.48 -8.84
CA ILE A 121 3.86 -9.56 -9.41
C ILE A 121 4.63 -10.78 -8.89
N VAL A 122 4.51 -11.06 -7.58
CA VAL A 122 5.16 -12.24 -6.98
C VAL A 122 4.56 -13.53 -7.53
N LEU A 123 3.24 -13.63 -7.72
CA LEU A 123 2.61 -14.80 -8.32
C LEU A 123 2.99 -14.98 -9.81
N GLU A 124 3.05 -13.88 -10.56
CA GLU A 124 3.43 -13.91 -11.97
C GLU A 124 4.89 -14.36 -12.17
N LEU A 125 5.81 -13.88 -11.32
CA LEU A 125 7.24 -14.14 -11.46
C LEU A 125 7.72 -15.41 -10.77
N ALA A 126 7.04 -15.87 -9.71
CA ALA A 126 7.44 -17.06 -8.97
C ALA A 126 6.89 -18.33 -9.65
N PRO A 127 7.71 -19.40 -9.78
CA PRO A 127 7.26 -20.68 -10.32
C PRO A 127 6.19 -21.28 -9.40
N LEU A 128 5.22 -22.00 -10.00
CA LEU A 128 4.05 -22.56 -9.30
C LEU A 128 4.41 -23.29 -8.00
N SER A 129 5.46 -24.11 -8.02
CA SER A 129 5.94 -24.89 -6.87
C SER A 129 6.52 -24.05 -5.72
N ARG A 130 6.87 -22.78 -5.95
CA ARG A 130 7.50 -21.89 -4.95
C ARG A 130 6.68 -20.63 -4.65
N ARG A 131 5.47 -20.50 -5.20
CA ARG A 131 4.57 -19.37 -4.91
C ARG A 131 4.29 -19.20 -3.42
N GLY A 132 4.01 -20.31 -2.71
CA GLY A 132 3.79 -20.30 -1.26
C GLY A 132 5.02 -19.78 -0.49
N PHE A 133 6.22 -20.24 -0.84
CA PHE A 133 7.46 -19.76 -0.23
C PHE A 133 7.73 -18.28 -0.51
N ALA A 134 7.49 -17.83 -1.75
CA ALA A 134 7.68 -16.43 -2.13
C ALA A 134 6.69 -15.51 -1.37
N MET A 135 5.43 -15.92 -1.25
CA MET A 135 4.43 -15.22 -0.45
C MET A 135 4.75 -15.24 1.03
N GLY A 136 5.31 -16.33 1.55
CA GLY A 136 5.79 -16.41 2.93
C GLY A 136 6.86 -15.35 3.23
N ILE A 137 7.83 -15.15 2.34
CA ILE A 137 8.84 -14.09 2.50
C ILE A 137 8.22 -12.69 2.50
N VAL A 138 7.27 -12.43 1.60
CA VAL A 138 6.55 -11.15 1.55
C VAL A 138 5.79 -10.92 2.85
N GLY A 139 5.03 -11.92 3.31
CA GLY A 139 4.27 -11.88 4.55
C GLY A 139 5.17 -11.63 5.76
N LEU A 140 6.31 -12.34 5.85
CA LEU A 140 7.30 -12.13 6.90
C LEU A 140 7.81 -10.68 6.91
N ALA A 141 8.23 -10.17 5.75
CA ALA A 141 8.75 -8.81 5.64
C ALA A 141 7.72 -7.76 6.08
N VAL A 142 6.46 -7.87 5.63
CA VAL A 142 5.40 -6.93 6.02
C VAL A 142 5.02 -7.09 7.50
N SER A 143 5.09 -8.29 8.06
CA SER A 143 4.77 -8.56 9.47
C SER A 143 5.74 -7.92 10.46
N PHE A 144 6.94 -7.51 10.02
CA PHE A 144 7.85 -6.72 10.86
C PHE A 144 7.37 -5.29 11.10
N ALA A 145 6.54 -4.73 10.21
CA ALA A 145 6.05 -3.37 10.36
C ALA A 145 5.35 -3.13 11.71
N PRO A 146 4.36 -3.96 12.13
CA PRO A 146 3.70 -3.77 13.41
C PRO A 146 4.59 -4.04 14.62
N ALA A 147 5.66 -4.82 14.48
CA ALA A 147 6.59 -5.07 15.58
C ALA A 147 7.46 -3.84 15.89
N ILE A 148 7.92 -3.14 14.85
CA ILE A 148 8.84 -1.99 14.99
C ILE A 148 8.08 -0.68 15.20
N ALA A 149 6.88 -0.56 14.63
CA ALA A 149 6.13 0.69 14.59
C ALA A 149 5.82 1.29 15.97
N PRO A 150 5.32 0.58 17.00
CA PRO A 150 4.99 1.20 18.28
C PRO A 150 6.21 1.83 18.97
N THR A 151 7.35 1.12 18.97
CA THR A 151 8.60 1.62 19.54
C THR A 151 9.10 2.85 18.80
N LEU A 152 9.09 2.81 17.47
CA LEU A 152 9.53 3.93 16.64
C LEU A 152 8.59 5.14 16.75
N SER A 153 7.27 4.90 16.75
CA SER A 153 6.23 5.92 16.95
C SER A 153 6.39 6.59 18.30
N GLY A 154 6.51 5.82 19.39
CA GLY A 154 6.72 6.36 20.74
C GLY A 154 7.92 7.31 20.81
N TRP A 155 9.10 6.83 20.40
CA TRP A 155 10.33 7.63 20.41
C TRP A 155 10.24 8.91 19.58
N LEU A 156 9.71 8.82 18.36
CA LEU A 156 9.51 9.97 17.47
C LEU A 156 8.54 10.98 18.08
N ASN A 157 7.41 10.51 18.58
CA ASN A 157 6.39 11.36 19.17
C ASN A 157 6.86 12.03 20.47
N ASP A 158 7.67 11.36 21.28
CA ASP A 158 8.20 11.90 22.55
C ASP A 158 9.27 12.97 22.31
N THR A 159 10.08 12.80 21.26
CA THR A 159 11.24 13.68 21.02
C THR A 159 10.93 14.83 20.06
N TYR A 160 10.14 14.59 19.01
CA TYR A 160 9.96 15.51 17.89
C TYR A 160 8.48 15.80 17.55
N GLY A 161 7.54 15.29 18.35
CA GLY A 161 6.10 15.42 18.07
C GLY A 161 5.60 14.46 16.99
N TRP A 162 4.28 14.41 16.80
CA TRP A 162 3.64 13.40 15.94
C TRP A 162 3.83 13.65 14.44
N GLN A 163 4.10 14.90 14.05
CA GLN A 163 4.38 15.27 12.67
C GLN A 163 5.65 14.57 12.14
N SER A 164 6.59 14.23 13.02
CA SER A 164 7.84 13.53 12.67
C SER A 164 7.61 12.14 12.06
N ILE A 165 6.50 11.47 12.39
CA ILE A 165 6.08 10.22 11.75
C ILE A 165 5.84 10.43 10.26
N PHE A 166 5.18 11.53 9.91
CA PHE A 166 4.89 11.86 8.52
C PHE A 166 6.12 12.36 7.77
N LEU A 167 7.06 13.01 8.46
CA LEU A 167 8.37 13.33 7.91
C LEU A 167 9.12 12.06 7.52
N LEU A 168 9.19 11.09 8.44
CA LEU A 168 9.83 9.80 8.20
C LEU A 168 9.21 9.11 6.97
N LEU A 169 7.89 9.00 6.93
CA LEU A 169 7.17 8.40 5.81
C LEU A 169 7.40 9.13 4.49
N SER A 170 7.48 10.46 4.51
CA SER A 170 7.79 11.28 3.34
C SER A 170 9.21 11.02 2.83
N VAL A 171 10.20 10.95 3.72
CA VAL A 171 11.59 10.64 3.35
C VAL A 171 11.70 9.24 2.76
N PHE A 172 11.08 8.22 3.39
CA PHE A 172 11.09 6.86 2.85
C PHE A 172 10.40 6.76 1.50
N SER A 173 9.19 7.31 1.36
CA SER A 173 8.46 7.25 0.08
C SER A 173 9.13 8.06 -1.02
N GLY A 174 9.74 9.21 -0.71
CA GLY A 174 10.57 9.97 -1.63
C GLY A 174 11.81 9.20 -2.08
N ALA A 175 12.53 8.57 -1.14
CA ALA A 175 13.67 7.72 -1.46
C ALA A 175 13.27 6.52 -2.34
N ILE A 176 12.12 5.90 -2.07
CA ILE A 176 11.59 4.81 -2.88
C ILE A 176 11.24 5.28 -4.30
N LEU A 177 10.60 6.46 -4.45
CA LEU A 177 10.31 7.04 -5.76
C LEU A 177 11.59 7.28 -6.57
N LEU A 178 12.63 7.83 -5.93
CA LEU A 178 13.93 8.05 -6.57
C LEU A 178 14.60 6.72 -6.97
N CYS A 179 14.65 5.74 -6.06
CA CYS A 179 15.19 4.42 -6.34
C CYS A 179 14.43 3.69 -7.46
N ALA A 180 13.12 3.90 -7.56
CA ALA A 180 12.29 3.31 -8.60
C ALA A 180 12.62 3.82 -10.00
N ALA A 181 13.23 5.01 -10.12
CA ALA A 181 13.71 5.54 -11.40
C ALA A 181 14.75 4.62 -12.04
N PHE A 182 15.55 3.96 -11.21
CA PHE A 182 16.67 3.14 -11.63
C PHE A 182 16.38 1.64 -11.54
N LEU A 183 15.61 1.20 -10.55
CA LEU A 183 15.43 -0.23 -10.23
C LEU A 183 14.18 -0.86 -10.84
N LEU A 184 13.18 -0.07 -11.21
CA LEU A 184 11.88 -0.60 -11.58
C LEU A 184 11.81 -0.94 -13.06
N LYS A 185 11.69 -2.25 -13.35
CA LYS A 185 11.51 -2.77 -14.70
C LYS A 185 10.05 -3.17 -14.88
N ASN A 186 9.53 -2.92 -16.08
CA ASN A 186 8.22 -3.44 -16.45
C ASN A 186 8.29 -4.97 -16.46
N VAL A 187 7.41 -5.60 -15.69
CA VAL A 187 7.12 -7.03 -15.83
C VAL A 187 6.31 -7.16 -17.12
N LYS A 188 6.87 -7.82 -18.13
CA LYS A 188 6.16 -8.06 -19.39
C LYS A 188 4.93 -8.92 -19.08
N ARG A 189 3.75 -8.30 -19.12
CA ARG A 189 2.50 -9.04 -19.30
C ARG A 189 2.35 -9.32 -20.79
N GLU A 190 1.85 -10.51 -21.14
CA GLU A 190 1.11 -10.62 -22.39
C GLU A 190 -0.05 -9.64 -22.29
N GLU A 191 -0.06 -8.63 -23.16
CA GLU A 191 -1.12 -7.63 -23.21
C GLU A 191 -2.44 -8.37 -23.44
N PHE A 192 -3.32 -8.41 -22.45
CA PHE A 192 -4.71 -8.72 -22.70
C PHE A 192 -5.33 -7.53 -23.43
N SER A 193 -5.04 -7.41 -24.73
CA SER A 193 -5.68 -6.51 -25.68
C SER A 193 -7.03 -7.10 -26.13
N GLY A 194 -7.87 -7.51 -25.18
CA GLY A 194 -9.23 -7.94 -25.44
C GLY A 194 -10.21 -6.87 -24.98
N PRO A 195 -11.21 -6.45 -25.78
CA PRO A 195 -12.29 -5.60 -25.28
C PRO A 195 -12.94 -6.27 -24.07
N LEU A 196 -13.42 -5.45 -23.11
CA LEU A 196 -14.16 -5.90 -21.93
C LEU A 196 -15.34 -6.78 -22.35
N ASP A 197 -15.12 -8.09 -22.35
CA ASP A 197 -16.13 -9.03 -22.75
C ASP A 197 -17.08 -9.22 -21.56
N LYS A 198 -18.19 -8.48 -21.59
CA LYS A 198 -19.29 -8.60 -20.61
C LYS A 198 -19.75 -10.04 -20.47
N LEU A 199 -19.52 -10.88 -21.49
CA LEU A 199 -19.76 -12.31 -21.49
C LEU A 199 -18.85 -13.08 -20.50
N SER A 200 -17.59 -12.68 -20.34
CA SER A 200 -16.66 -13.29 -19.38
C SER A 200 -17.07 -12.99 -17.92
N ILE A 201 -17.61 -11.80 -17.68
CA ILE A 201 -18.15 -11.41 -16.35
C ILE A 201 -19.43 -12.22 -16.05
N LEU A 202 -20.31 -12.40 -17.04
CA LEU A 202 -21.51 -13.23 -16.92
C LEU A 202 -21.18 -14.71 -16.73
N LEU A 203 -20.23 -15.26 -17.48
CA LEU A 203 -19.78 -16.65 -17.37
C LEU A 203 -19.12 -16.94 -16.01
N SER A 204 -18.34 -16.00 -15.47
CA SER A 204 -17.80 -16.11 -14.10
C SER A 204 -18.89 -16.14 -13.03
N TYR A 205 -20.02 -15.47 -13.25
CA TYR A 205 -21.16 -15.46 -12.33
C TYR A 205 -21.91 -16.81 -12.38
N TYR A 206 -22.15 -17.34 -13.58
CA TYR A 206 -22.79 -18.65 -13.77
C TYR A 206 -21.94 -19.81 -13.26
N ASN A 207 -20.62 -19.77 -13.47
CA ASN A 207 -19.74 -20.85 -13.01
C ASN A 207 -19.66 -20.94 -11.48
N ASN A 208 -19.68 -19.80 -10.77
CA ASN A 208 -19.71 -19.79 -9.31
C ASN A 208 -21.06 -20.25 -8.73
N LEU A 209 -22.16 -20.06 -9.45
CA LEU A 209 -23.48 -20.58 -9.04
C LEU A 209 -23.59 -22.10 -9.19
N TRP A 210 -22.81 -22.72 -10.09
CA TRP A 210 -22.83 -24.17 -10.32
C TRP A 210 -21.98 -24.96 -9.31
N ILE A 211 -20.88 -24.37 -8.81
CA ILE A 211 -19.99 -25.01 -7.82
C ILE A 211 -20.61 -25.04 -6.42
N GLY A 212 -21.63 -24.21 -6.15
CA GLY A 212 -22.30 -24.13 -4.84
C GLY A 212 -23.39 -25.19 -4.58
N TYR A 213 -23.73 -26.03 -5.55
CA TYR A 213 -24.84 -27.00 -5.46
C TYR A 213 -24.45 -28.44 -5.84
N GLY A 214 -23.15 -28.78 -5.85
CA GLY A 214 -22.62 -30.12 -6.11
C GLY A 214 -22.09 -30.82 -4.87
#